data_AF-A0AAD9V6C8-F1
#
_entry.id   AF-A0AAD9V6C8-F1
#
_cell.length_a   1.000
_cell.length_b   1.000
_cell.length_c   1.000
_cell.angle_alpha   90.00
_cell.angle_beta   90.00
_cell.angle_gamma   90.00
#
_symmetry.space_group_name_H-M   'P 1'
#
loop_
_entity.id
_entity.type
_entity.pdbx_description
1 polymer ?
#
loop_
_entity_poly.entity_id
_entity_poly.type
_entity_poly.pdbx_seq_one_letter_code
_entity_poly.pdbx_strand_id
1 'polypeptide(L)'
;MAALNINSLLAHFDDLKFFVLNSKIDVLAINETKIDSSVNDNEIHLPGFEVVRKDRSVNGRNGGGVCMYLRNNINYQIRDDLCVGQLECVVIEIIRPHSRPFLVSTWYKPPNSAQDVFRHFESLVDKVDSEQKDFYLLGDLNCNMLDGSNNHNSSTLTNILDIYGLSQLISELTRITPTSRTLIDLCITSSPEKISSSGVIHLAISDHSLVFMTLKICYERTGIHRTIESRSFKNFNHHHFLNDVAQQPWDRVFSETNPEMMWDVWKKLFMEVVDKHAPLQSKRVSNKHSPWITHELIRKIHNRNYMKKIAIQENNTSAWVRYKQARNEANNAIKSAKKYYFIHNLKLNKKNPRKTWMLIDELSSRKCRRVRNISEIKVDNEPITSAVQMAEVFNDNFATIGSNLASEIQPSSTEPQFYLQPTDTIFSLKAPSASTVCWLLNQLDAKKATGLDRIPCKLLKLSNSIVGPPLAYIFKSCIDAEIFPNEWKIAKVIPLFKKGSKRELGNYRPISVLPLVSKVFEKLFIINFMIIIRKIGS
;
A
#
# COMPACT_ATOMS: atom_id res chain seq x y z
N MET A 1 20.10 -4.95 -1.43
CA MET A 1 19.68 -5.44 -0.09
C MET A 1 20.52 -4.73 0.96
N ALA A 2 20.00 -4.52 2.16
CA ALA A 2 20.75 -3.89 3.25
C ALA A 2 20.33 -4.45 4.61
N ALA A 3 21.21 -4.36 5.61
CA ALA A 3 20.93 -4.72 6.99
C ALA A 3 21.41 -3.65 7.97
N LEU A 4 20.64 -3.44 9.04
CA LEU A 4 20.97 -2.53 10.13
C LEU A 4 20.59 -3.17 11.47
N ASN A 5 21.55 -3.34 12.38
CA ASN A 5 21.20 -3.48 13.79
C ASN A 5 20.73 -2.10 14.30
N ILE A 6 19.42 -1.98 14.56
CA ILE A 6 18.80 -0.70 14.93
C ILE A 6 18.77 -0.47 16.44
N ASN A 7 19.01 -1.51 17.25
CA ASN A 7 19.06 -1.43 18.70
C ASN A 7 17.79 -0.75 19.29
N SER A 8 16.60 -1.30 18.98
CA SER A 8 15.23 -0.79 19.25
C SER A 8 14.58 -0.10 18.04
N LEU A 9 13.74 -0.85 17.35
CA LEU A 9 13.02 -0.37 16.17
C LEU A 9 12.07 0.78 16.49
N LEU A 10 11.25 0.66 17.54
CA LEU A 10 10.26 1.68 17.91
C LEU A 10 10.90 3.02 18.30
N ALA A 11 12.05 2.99 18.97
CA ALA A 11 12.76 4.21 19.37
C ALA A 11 13.30 5.00 18.18
N HIS A 12 13.67 4.29 17.10
CA HIS A 12 14.34 4.84 15.92
C HIS A 12 13.48 4.81 14.66
N PHE A 13 12.18 4.48 14.79
CA PHE A 13 11.31 4.22 13.65
C PHE A 13 11.12 5.43 12.73
N ASP A 14 10.95 6.64 13.29
CA ASP A 14 10.76 7.85 12.50
C ASP A 14 12.03 8.21 11.68
N ASP A 15 13.22 8.00 12.25
CA ASP A 15 14.50 8.15 11.56
C ASP A 15 14.68 7.10 10.46
N LEU A 16 14.35 5.83 10.75
CA LEU A 16 14.36 4.74 9.77
C LEU A 16 13.43 5.03 8.60
N LYS A 17 12.19 5.45 8.90
CA LYS A 17 11.19 5.83 7.90
C LYS A 17 11.69 6.97 7.02
N PHE A 18 12.30 8.00 7.61
CA PHE A 18 12.90 9.09 6.85
C PHE A 18 14.04 8.62 5.93
N PHE A 19 14.92 7.76 6.43
CA PHE A 19 16.01 7.19 5.65
C PHE A 19 15.49 6.34 4.48
N VAL A 20 14.56 5.42 4.75
CA VAL A 20 14.03 4.49 3.75
C VAL A 20 13.31 5.22 2.62
N LEU A 21 12.55 6.28 2.93
CA LEU A 21 11.85 7.12 1.93
C LEU A 21 12.80 7.77 0.92
N ASN A 22 14.05 8.04 1.32
CA ASN A 22 15.09 8.63 0.49
C ASN A 22 16.07 7.60 -0.09
N SER A 23 15.88 6.32 0.25
CA SER A 23 16.76 5.23 -0.17
C SER A 23 16.19 4.47 -1.38
N LYS A 24 17.09 3.78 -2.08
CA LYS A 24 16.78 2.88 -3.19
C LYS A 24 16.76 1.40 -2.74
N ILE A 25 16.44 1.14 -1.47
CA ILE A 25 16.49 -0.20 -0.88
C ILE A 25 15.22 -0.99 -1.24
N ASP A 26 15.42 -2.24 -1.65
CA ASP A 26 14.37 -3.19 -2.04
C ASP A 26 14.07 -4.23 -0.94
N VAL A 27 15.11 -4.69 -0.26
CA VAL A 27 15.07 -5.59 0.90
C VAL A 27 15.91 -4.97 2.01
N LEU A 28 15.30 -4.73 3.17
CA LEU A 28 15.94 -4.16 4.35
C LEU A 28 15.76 -5.09 5.54
N ALA A 29 16.83 -5.72 5.99
CA ALA A 29 16.87 -6.46 7.24
C ALA A 29 17.16 -5.53 8.43
N ILE A 30 16.49 -5.79 9.55
CA ILE A 30 16.66 -5.07 10.80
C ILE A 30 16.91 -6.10 11.90
N ASN A 31 18.02 -5.92 12.62
CA ASN A 31 18.37 -6.71 13.80
C ASN A 31 18.16 -5.90 15.09
N GLU A 32 18.00 -6.60 16.20
CA GLU A 32 17.61 -6.03 17.49
C GLU A 32 16.39 -5.12 17.40
N THR A 33 15.29 -5.66 16.87
CA THR A 33 14.01 -4.94 16.80
C THR A 33 13.51 -4.58 18.20
N LYS A 34 13.74 -5.44 19.20
CA LYS A 34 13.26 -5.32 20.59
C LYS A 34 11.74 -5.13 20.67
N ILE A 35 11.03 -5.86 19.80
CA ILE A 35 9.56 -5.91 19.76
C ILE A 35 9.08 -7.33 20.08
N ASP A 36 7.82 -7.43 20.45
CA ASP A 36 7.12 -8.68 20.71
C ASP A 36 5.75 -8.70 19.99
N SER A 37 4.97 -9.76 20.25
CA SER A 37 3.65 -9.97 19.65
C SER A 37 2.60 -8.93 20.09
N SER A 38 2.86 -8.12 21.12
CA SER A 38 1.97 -7.01 21.52
C SER A 38 2.06 -5.83 20.56
N VAL A 39 3.19 -5.65 19.88
CA VAL A 39 3.39 -4.60 18.88
C VAL A 39 2.72 -5.02 17.58
N ASN A 40 1.78 -4.22 17.08
CA ASN A 40 1.11 -4.54 15.82
C ASN A 40 2.02 -4.21 14.62
N ASP A 41 1.98 -5.01 13.56
CA ASP A 41 2.73 -4.73 12.31
C ASP A 41 2.46 -3.33 11.74
N ASN A 42 1.27 -2.80 12.00
CA ASN A 42 0.94 -1.46 11.54
C ASN A 42 1.76 -0.36 12.25
N GLU A 43 2.14 -0.56 13.52
CA GLU A 43 2.97 0.39 14.29
C GLU A 43 4.37 0.55 13.72
N ILE A 44 4.83 -0.48 13.01
CA ILE A 44 6.13 -0.54 12.36
C ILE A 44 6.02 -0.51 10.82
N HIS A 45 4.90 -0.03 10.27
CA HIS A 45 4.69 -0.05 8.82
C HIS A 45 5.48 1.02 8.08
N LEU A 46 6.36 0.59 7.16
CA LEU A 46 7.03 1.46 6.20
C LEU A 46 6.22 1.57 4.90
N PRO A 47 5.88 2.79 4.42
CA PRO A 47 5.14 2.97 3.18
C PRO A 47 5.84 2.32 1.97
N GLY A 48 5.12 1.45 1.27
CA GLY A 48 5.64 0.73 0.10
C GLY A 48 6.42 -0.55 0.43
N PHE A 49 6.41 -0.96 1.70
CA PHE A 49 7.00 -2.21 2.16
C PHE A 49 5.99 -3.10 2.91
N GLU A 50 6.15 -4.41 2.76
CA GLU A 50 5.63 -5.45 3.62
C GLU A 50 6.69 -5.81 4.67
N VAL A 51 6.26 -6.35 5.81
CA VAL A 51 7.16 -6.73 6.92
C VAL A 51 7.00 -8.22 7.20
N VAL A 52 8.12 -8.92 7.29
CA VAL A 52 8.24 -10.30 7.79
C VAL A 52 9.11 -10.22 9.04
N ARG A 53 8.69 -10.82 10.16
CA ARG A 53 9.43 -10.71 11.42
C ARG A 53 9.42 -11.99 12.22
N LYS A 54 10.46 -12.15 13.03
CA LYS A 54 10.57 -13.14 14.08
C LYS A 54 10.86 -12.42 15.38
N ASP A 55 9.82 -12.31 16.21
CA ASP A 55 9.91 -11.70 17.52
C ASP A 55 10.57 -12.66 18.51
N ARG A 56 11.27 -12.12 19.51
CA ARG A 56 11.88 -12.95 20.55
C ARG A 56 10.83 -13.29 21.60
N SER A 57 10.64 -14.58 21.88
CA SER A 57 9.87 -15.04 23.04
C SER A 57 10.50 -14.51 24.33
N VAL A 58 9.75 -13.76 25.11
CA VAL A 58 10.26 -13.03 26.29
C VAL A 58 10.69 -14.01 27.38
N ASN A 59 12.00 -14.25 27.51
CA ASN A 59 12.60 -15.03 28.61
C ASN A 59 13.24 -14.13 29.68
N GLY A 60 12.62 -13.00 30.01
CA GLY A 60 13.13 -12.07 31.04
C GLY A 60 14.38 -11.26 30.66
N ARG A 61 14.84 -11.32 29.40
CA ARG A 61 15.93 -10.47 28.87
C ARG A 61 15.40 -9.45 27.88
N ASN A 62 15.80 -8.18 28.04
CA ASN A 62 15.52 -7.11 27.09
C ASN A 62 16.50 -7.18 25.90
N GLY A 63 16.06 -7.63 24.72
CA GLY A 63 16.88 -7.58 23.50
C GLY A 63 16.54 -8.63 22.45
N GLY A 64 17.13 -8.50 21.25
CA GLY A 64 16.95 -9.43 20.13
C GLY A 64 15.75 -9.12 19.22
N GLY A 65 15.35 -10.12 18.43
CA GLY A 65 14.32 -10.02 17.41
C GLY A 65 14.86 -9.49 16.08
N VAL A 66 14.28 -9.99 14.99
CA VAL A 66 14.66 -9.64 13.62
C VAL A 66 13.44 -9.36 12.76
N CYS A 67 13.56 -8.44 11.80
CA CYS A 67 12.56 -8.28 10.76
C CYS A 67 13.19 -7.95 9.40
N MET A 68 12.46 -8.23 8.34
CA MET A 68 12.75 -7.84 6.98
C MET A 68 11.62 -6.99 6.42
N TYR A 69 11.96 -5.84 5.88
CA TYR A 69 11.07 -5.05 5.05
C TYR A 69 11.32 -5.36 3.57
N LEU A 70 10.26 -5.71 2.86
CA LEU A 70 10.27 -6.10 1.45
C LEU A 70 9.41 -5.13 0.65
N ARG A 71 9.89 -4.60 -0.47
CA ARG A 71 9.05 -3.76 -1.33
C ARG A 71 7.79 -4.53 -1.75
N ASN A 72 6.64 -3.84 -1.77
CA ASN A 72 5.33 -4.44 -2.06
C ASN A 72 5.22 -5.14 -3.42
N ASN A 73 6.13 -4.86 -4.35
CA ASN A 73 6.13 -5.48 -5.67
C ASN A 73 6.98 -6.74 -5.74
N ILE A 74 7.73 -7.10 -4.69
CA ILE A 74 8.55 -8.31 -4.63
C ILE A 74 7.67 -9.48 -4.25
N ASN A 75 7.66 -10.53 -5.08
CA ASN A 75 7.03 -11.79 -4.75
C ASN A 75 7.99 -12.65 -3.91
N TYR A 76 7.49 -13.18 -2.80
CA TYR A 76 8.29 -14.00 -1.90
C TYR A 76 7.45 -15.06 -1.19
N GLN A 77 8.14 -16.08 -0.68
CA GLN A 77 7.61 -17.08 0.24
C GLN A 77 8.49 -17.12 1.50
N ILE A 78 7.88 -17.26 2.67
CA ILE A 78 8.61 -17.46 3.92
C ILE A 78 9.02 -18.94 4.01
N ARG A 79 10.29 -19.21 4.33
CA ARG A 79 10.87 -20.55 4.40
C ARG A 79 11.18 -20.94 5.84
N ASP A 80 10.13 -21.07 6.65
CA ASP A 80 10.25 -21.47 8.05
C ASP A 80 10.80 -22.89 8.22
N ASP A 81 10.66 -23.74 7.19
CA ASP A 81 11.19 -25.10 7.13
C ASP A 81 12.73 -25.17 7.11
N LEU A 82 13.38 -24.09 6.65
CA LEU A 82 14.84 -23.93 6.69
C LEU A 82 15.35 -23.46 8.05
N CYS A 83 14.50 -22.80 8.84
CA CYS A 83 14.87 -22.30 10.15
C CYS A 83 14.86 -23.45 11.18
N VAL A 84 16.04 -23.92 11.58
CA VAL A 84 16.18 -24.97 12.60
C VAL A 84 16.45 -24.37 13.99
N GLY A 85 15.77 -24.89 15.01
CA GLY A 85 16.00 -24.52 16.42
C GLY A 85 15.61 -23.07 16.77
N GLN A 86 16.23 -22.54 17.83
CA GLN A 86 15.96 -21.18 18.35
C GLN A 86 16.82 -20.09 17.68
N LEU A 87 17.15 -20.21 16.38
CA LEU A 87 17.85 -19.16 15.67
C LEU A 87 16.98 -17.90 15.55
N GLU A 88 17.51 -16.74 15.95
CA GLU A 88 16.89 -15.43 15.69
C GLU A 88 17.13 -15.02 14.22
N CYS A 89 16.53 -15.78 13.30
CA CYS A 89 16.65 -15.58 11.86
C CYS A 89 15.29 -15.58 11.15
N VAL A 90 15.25 -14.94 9.99
CA VAL A 90 14.15 -15.01 9.02
C VAL A 90 14.76 -15.42 7.69
N VAL A 91 14.14 -16.39 7.01
CA VAL A 91 14.53 -16.82 5.66
C VAL A 91 13.33 -16.65 4.74
N ILE A 92 13.57 -15.98 3.62
CA ILE A 92 12.59 -15.82 2.55
C ILE A 92 13.17 -16.31 1.23
N GLU A 93 12.30 -16.84 0.39
CA GLU A 93 12.59 -17.18 -1.00
C GLU A 93 11.98 -16.12 -1.90
N ILE A 94 12.81 -15.40 -2.65
CA ILE A 94 12.35 -14.41 -3.62
C ILE A 94 12.08 -15.13 -4.94
N ILE A 95 10.83 -15.03 -5.39
CA ILE A 95 10.32 -15.72 -6.58
C ILE A 95 10.15 -14.68 -7.69
N ARG A 96 10.68 -14.98 -8.87
CA ARG A 96 10.60 -14.10 -10.04
C ARG A 96 10.00 -14.84 -11.23
N PRO A 97 9.10 -14.22 -12.01
CA PRO A 97 8.68 -14.78 -13.28
C PRO A 97 9.89 -15.02 -14.18
N HIS A 98 9.97 -16.21 -14.80
CA HIS A 98 11.01 -16.57 -15.77
C HIS A 98 12.46 -16.46 -15.25
N SER A 99 12.68 -16.55 -13.94
CA SER A 99 14.02 -16.51 -13.35
C SER A 99 14.13 -17.49 -12.19
N ARG A 100 15.33 -18.05 -11.98
CA ARG A 100 15.60 -18.92 -10.83
C ARG A 100 15.33 -18.17 -9.51
N PRO A 101 14.59 -18.77 -8.56
CA PRO A 101 14.41 -18.20 -7.23
C PRO A 101 15.72 -18.25 -6.45
N PHE A 102 15.83 -17.39 -5.44
CA PHE A 102 16.98 -17.34 -4.55
C PHE A 102 16.55 -17.02 -3.11
N LEU A 103 17.39 -17.40 -2.16
CA LEU A 103 17.12 -17.29 -0.74
C LEU A 103 17.80 -16.05 -0.15
N VAL A 104 17.05 -15.32 0.67
CA VAL A 104 17.56 -14.19 1.44
C VAL A 104 17.28 -14.45 2.91
N SER A 105 18.30 -14.32 3.74
CA SER A 105 18.20 -14.49 5.18
C SER A 105 18.73 -13.29 5.94
N THR A 106 18.16 -13.07 7.12
CA THR A 106 18.76 -12.23 8.14
C THR A 106 18.88 -13.03 9.41
N TRP A 107 20.00 -12.85 10.08
CA TRP A 107 20.30 -13.53 11.32
C TRP A 107 20.90 -12.54 12.30
N TYR A 108 20.35 -12.53 13.51
CA TYR A 108 20.98 -11.90 14.66
C TYR A 108 21.52 -12.99 15.59
N LYS A 109 22.82 -12.96 15.86
CA LYS A 109 23.42 -13.82 16.88
C LYS A 109 23.77 -12.95 18.09
N PRO A 110 23.13 -13.17 19.26
CA PRO A 110 23.53 -12.50 20.50
C PRO A 110 25.03 -12.72 20.82
N PRO A 111 25.70 -11.75 21.47
CA PRO A 111 27.14 -11.84 21.76
C PRO A 111 27.50 -13.04 22.66
N ASN A 112 26.66 -13.33 23.66
CA ASN A 112 26.87 -14.40 24.65
C ASN A 112 26.02 -15.65 24.36
N SER A 113 25.87 -15.99 23.08
CA SER A 113 25.15 -17.20 22.65
C SER A 113 25.93 -18.48 22.96
N ALA A 114 25.20 -19.57 23.25
CA ALA A 114 25.79 -20.91 23.37
C ALA A 114 26.39 -21.40 22.04
N GLN A 115 27.36 -22.31 22.10
CA GLN A 115 28.00 -22.86 20.89
C GLN A 115 27.02 -23.59 19.96
N ASP A 116 25.94 -24.18 20.49
CA ASP A 116 24.92 -24.85 19.69
C ASP A 116 24.24 -23.93 18.66
N VAL A 117 24.32 -22.61 18.83
CA VAL A 117 23.83 -21.65 17.85
C VAL A 117 24.55 -21.79 16.50
N PHE A 118 25.85 -22.13 16.50
CA PHE A 118 26.58 -22.40 15.26
C PHE A 118 26.17 -23.72 14.61
N ARG A 119 25.87 -24.77 15.40
CA ARG A 119 25.35 -26.04 14.86
C ARG A 119 24.00 -25.87 14.18
N HIS A 120 23.11 -25.07 14.77
CA HIS A 120 21.84 -24.74 14.13
C HIS A 120 22.03 -23.92 12.86
N PHE A 121 22.98 -22.98 12.85
CA PHE A 121 23.31 -22.19 11.67
C PHE A 121 23.89 -23.05 10.56
N GLU A 122 24.82 -23.95 10.89
CA GLU A 122 25.39 -24.93 9.96
C GLU A 122 24.30 -25.81 9.36
N SER A 123 23.37 -26.33 10.17
CA SER A 123 22.21 -27.09 9.68
C SER A 123 21.30 -26.28 8.75
N LEU A 124 21.16 -24.97 8.97
CA LEU A 124 20.43 -24.08 8.05
C LEU A 124 21.18 -23.96 6.72
N VAL A 125 22.49 -23.72 6.77
CA VAL A 125 23.33 -23.60 5.56
C VAL A 125 23.35 -24.91 4.78
N ASP A 126 23.42 -26.06 5.45
CA ASP A 126 23.36 -27.40 4.86
C ASP A 126 22.07 -27.64 4.06
N LYS A 127 20.92 -27.30 4.66
CA LYS A 127 19.63 -27.36 3.97
C LYS A 127 19.57 -26.41 2.78
N VAL A 128 20.07 -25.20 2.93
CA VAL A 128 20.13 -24.20 1.86
C VAL A 128 20.98 -24.70 0.69
N ASP A 129 22.14 -25.28 0.99
CA ASP A 129 23.06 -25.85 -0.01
C ASP A 129 22.42 -27.04 -0.74
N SER A 130 21.65 -27.88 -0.03
CA SER A 130 20.90 -28.99 -0.63
C SER A 130 19.87 -28.55 -1.68
N GLU A 131 19.34 -27.33 -1.59
CA GLU A 131 18.43 -26.77 -2.59
C GLU A 131 19.14 -26.20 -3.82
N GLN A 132 20.46 -26.07 -3.75
CA GLN A 132 21.32 -25.56 -4.82
C GLN A 132 20.94 -24.13 -5.28
N LYS A 133 20.23 -23.36 -4.46
CA LYS A 133 19.78 -21.99 -4.76
C LYS A 133 20.84 -20.99 -4.33
N ASP A 134 20.87 -19.83 -5.00
CA ASP A 134 21.71 -18.72 -4.52
C ASP A 134 21.25 -18.29 -3.13
N PHE A 135 22.21 -18.06 -2.23
CA PHE A 135 21.96 -17.66 -0.85
C PHE A 135 22.61 -16.31 -0.53
N TYR A 136 21.84 -15.44 0.13
CA TYR A 136 22.30 -14.13 0.60
C TYR A 136 21.89 -13.93 2.06
N LEU A 137 22.87 -13.74 2.94
CA LEU A 137 22.67 -13.54 4.37
C LEU A 137 23.19 -12.17 4.80
N LEU A 138 22.36 -11.41 5.52
CA LEU A 138 22.77 -10.12 6.10
C LEU A 138 22.36 -10.01 7.57
N GLY A 139 23.25 -9.54 8.43
CA GLY A 139 22.88 -9.22 9.81
C GLY A 139 24.05 -9.06 10.76
N ASP A 140 23.73 -8.83 12.03
CA ASP A 140 24.70 -8.75 13.12
C ASP A 140 24.93 -10.13 13.75
N LEU A 141 26.09 -10.71 13.43
CA LEU A 141 26.48 -12.04 13.89
C LEU A 141 27.30 -11.98 15.18
N ASN A 142 27.65 -10.80 15.69
CA ASN A 142 28.55 -10.62 16.83
C ASN A 142 29.83 -11.49 16.72
N CYS A 143 30.35 -11.66 15.50
CA CYS A 143 31.61 -12.34 15.20
C CYS A 143 32.53 -11.32 14.53
N ASN A 144 33.60 -10.93 15.20
CA ASN A 144 34.49 -9.90 14.69
C ASN A 144 35.36 -10.50 13.58
N MET A 145 35.27 -9.96 12.36
CA MET A 145 36.02 -10.46 11.20
C MET A 145 37.25 -9.61 10.86
N LEU A 146 37.73 -8.79 11.81
CA LEU A 146 38.99 -8.06 11.62
C LEU A 146 40.19 -8.99 11.82
N ASP A 147 41.22 -8.80 11.00
CA ASP A 147 42.48 -9.53 11.09
C ASP A 147 43.08 -9.43 12.50
N GLY A 148 43.49 -10.57 13.06
CA GLY A 148 44.08 -10.67 14.40
C GLY A 148 43.08 -10.76 15.57
N SER A 149 41.77 -10.66 15.31
CA SER A 149 40.75 -10.94 16.32
C SER A 149 40.51 -12.45 16.46
N ASN A 150 41.46 -13.15 17.10
CA ASN A 150 41.40 -14.60 17.35
C ASN A 150 40.30 -14.96 18.38
N ASN A 151 39.04 -14.80 18.00
CA ASN A 151 37.88 -15.27 18.75
C ASN A 151 37.41 -16.61 18.16
N HIS A 152 37.21 -17.61 19.04
CA HIS A 152 36.66 -18.92 18.68
C HIS A 152 35.36 -18.83 17.86
N ASN A 153 34.50 -17.86 18.15
CA ASN A 153 33.26 -17.66 17.40
C ASN A 153 33.53 -17.26 15.94
N SER A 154 34.52 -16.40 15.71
CA SER A 154 34.91 -15.95 14.37
C SER A 154 35.54 -17.09 13.59
N SER A 155 36.43 -17.88 14.20
CA SER A 155 37.02 -19.05 13.54
C SER A 155 35.98 -20.11 13.17
N THR A 156 35.02 -20.39 14.06
CA THR A 156 33.95 -21.35 13.77
C THR A 156 33.07 -20.86 12.62
N LEU A 157 32.74 -19.56 12.59
CA LEU A 157 32.00 -18.97 11.48
C LEU A 157 32.78 -19.09 10.17
N THR A 158 34.06 -18.70 10.14
CA THR A 158 34.91 -18.79 8.95
C THR A 158 34.99 -20.22 8.42
N ASN A 159 35.17 -21.21 9.29
CA ASN A 159 35.19 -22.61 8.88
C ASN A 159 33.88 -23.05 8.20
N ILE A 160 32.72 -22.65 8.75
CA ILE A 160 31.42 -22.94 8.12
C ILE A 160 31.35 -22.25 6.75
N LEU A 161 31.77 -20.99 6.65
CA LEU A 161 31.75 -20.29 5.37
C LEU A 161 32.63 -20.99 4.32
N ASP A 162 33.83 -21.41 4.70
CA ASP A 162 34.78 -22.09 3.82
C ASP A 162 34.25 -23.46 3.35
N ILE A 163 33.66 -24.26 4.25
CA ILE A 163 33.09 -25.58 3.93
C ILE A 163 31.99 -25.47 2.88
N TYR A 164 31.11 -24.46 3.01
CA TYR A 164 29.95 -24.27 2.12
C TYR A 164 30.22 -23.27 0.98
N GLY A 165 31.48 -22.86 0.76
CA GLY A 165 31.84 -21.93 -0.33
C GLY A 165 31.19 -20.55 -0.23
N LEU A 166 30.87 -20.09 0.98
CA LEU A 166 30.24 -18.79 1.23
C LEU A 166 31.29 -17.69 1.38
N SER A 167 31.05 -16.55 0.72
CA SER A 167 31.92 -15.39 0.75
C SER A 167 31.33 -14.27 1.61
N GLN A 168 32.11 -13.75 2.55
CA GLN A 168 31.81 -12.52 3.28
C GLN A 168 32.32 -11.30 2.47
N LEU A 169 31.52 -10.23 2.36
CA LEU A 169 31.77 -9.11 1.44
C LEU A 169 32.14 -7.77 2.09
N ILE A 170 32.18 -7.66 3.42
CA ILE A 170 32.40 -6.39 4.14
C ILE A 170 33.78 -6.41 4.77
N SER A 171 34.63 -5.46 4.40
CA SER A 171 35.96 -5.28 5.01
C SER A 171 36.05 -4.05 5.93
N GLU A 172 35.05 -3.18 5.89
CA GLU A 172 35.01 -1.93 6.67
C GLU A 172 34.38 -2.13 8.06
N LEU A 173 34.79 -1.31 9.02
CA LEU A 173 34.25 -1.31 10.38
C LEU A 173 32.75 -1.03 10.40
N THR A 174 31.97 -1.89 11.07
CA THR A 174 30.50 -1.77 11.06
C THR A 174 29.94 -1.20 12.35
N ARG A 175 30.61 -1.43 13.48
CA ARG A 175 30.27 -0.83 14.77
C ARG A 175 31.45 -0.02 15.30
N ILE A 176 31.24 1.28 15.43
CA ILE A 176 32.26 2.24 15.90
C ILE A 176 31.68 2.99 17.09
N THR A 177 32.30 2.79 18.24
CA THR A 177 31.98 3.48 19.49
C THR A 177 33.23 4.25 19.97
N PRO A 178 33.13 5.10 21.00
CA PRO A 178 34.30 5.76 21.57
C PRO A 178 35.38 4.80 22.09
N THR A 179 35.02 3.55 22.41
CA THR A 179 35.91 2.57 23.06
C THR A 179 36.17 1.32 22.23
N SER A 180 35.41 1.08 21.16
CA SER A 180 35.52 -0.13 20.35
C SER A 180 35.28 0.13 18.86
N ARG A 181 35.97 -0.66 18.02
CA ARG A 181 35.85 -0.65 16.56
C ARG A 181 35.82 -2.10 16.10
N THR A 182 34.69 -2.57 15.60
CA THR A 182 34.49 -3.98 15.26
C THR A 182 33.76 -4.15 13.93
N LEU A 183 34.04 -5.26 13.26
CA LEU A 183 33.37 -5.70 12.03
C LEU A 183 32.52 -6.92 12.37
N ILE A 184 31.26 -6.68 12.72
CA ILE A 184 30.34 -7.72 13.23
C ILE A 184 29.03 -7.82 12.45
N ASP A 185 28.73 -6.79 11.65
CA ASP A 185 27.58 -6.78 10.74
C ASP A 185 28.07 -7.28 9.37
N LEU A 186 27.57 -8.44 8.92
CA LEU A 186 28.14 -9.15 7.78
C LEU A 186 27.17 -9.17 6.60
N CYS A 187 27.73 -9.25 5.40
CA CYS A 187 27.05 -9.58 4.15
C CYS A 187 27.72 -10.84 3.60
N ILE A 188 27.01 -11.96 3.60
CA ILE A 188 27.50 -13.29 3.21
C ILE A 188 26.71 -13.76 1.98
N THR A 189 27.38 -14.38 1.01
CA THR A 189 26.73 -14.91 -0.19
C THR A 189 27.41 -16.16 -0.74
N SER A 190 26.64 -17.05 -1.35
CA SER A 190 27.16 -18.17 -2.16
C SER A 190 27.62 -17.75 -3.56
N SER A 191 27.26 -16.55 -4.01
CA SER A 191 27.34 -16.15 -5.42
C SER A 191 27.93 -14.73 -5.56
N PRO A 192 29.18 -14.50 -5.11
CA PRO A 192 29.80 -13.17 -5.10
C PRO A 192 29.89 -12.52 -6.48
N GLU A 193 29.98 -13.31 -7.56
CA GLU A 193 30.02 -12.84 -8.94
C GLU A 193 28.72 -12.12 -9.38
N LYS A 194 27.59 -12.41 -8.72
CA LYS A 194 26.29 -11.77 -8.96
C LYS A 194 26.13 -10.45 -8.20
N ILE A 195 27.10 -10.07 -7.37
CA ILE A 195 27.10 -8.81 -6.63
C ILE A 195 27.78 -7.71 -7.48
N SER A 196 27.11 -6.57 -7.62
CA SER A 196 27.66 -5.39 -8.31
C SER A 196 28.46 -4.50 -7.36
N SER A 197 28.03 -4.37 -6.10
CA SER A 197 28.70 -3.58 -5.08
C SER A 197 28.24 -3.97 -3.69
N SER A 198 29.14 -3.89 -2.71
CA SER A 198 28.87 -4.01 -1.28
C SER A 198 29.55 -2.87 -0.53
N GLY A 199 29.15 -2.62 0.72
CA GLY A 199 29.82 -1.62 1.55
C GLY A 199 29.07 -1.25 2.82
N VAL A 200 29.59 -0.24 3.50
CA VAL A 200 29.10 0.26 4.78
C VAL A 200 28.64 1.71 4.67
N ILE A 201 27.50 2.02 5.26
CA ILE A 201 26.97 3.39 5.37
C ILE A 201 26.82 3.72 6.85
N HIS A 202 27.65 4.63 7.35
CA HIS A 202 27.59 5.11 8.73
C HIS A 202 26.38 6.02 8.98
N LEU A 203 25.25 5.42 9.36
CA LEU A 203 24.04 6.14 9.72
C LEU A 203 24.08 6.58 11.20
N ALA A 204 23.55 7.74 11.54
CA ALA A 204 23.41 8.16 12.95
C ALA A 204 22.13 7.69 13.64
N ILE A 205 21.48 6.66 13.08
CA ILE A 205 20.26 6.04 13.62
C ILE A 205 20.62 5.14 14.81
N SER A 206 21.64 4.30 14.65
CA SER A 206 22.15 3.33 15.63
C SER A 206 23.65 3.57 15.89
N ASP A 207 24.23 2.91 16.89
CA ASP A 207 25.69 2.77 17.04
C ASP A 207 26.29 1.85 15.96
N HIS A 208 25.49 0.97 15.37
CA HIS A 208 25.84 0.19 14.19
C HIS A 208 25.67 0.98 12.89
N SER A 209 26.40 0.55 11.88
CA SER A 209 26.34 1.05 10.51
C SER A 209 25.46 0.15 9.66
N LEU A 210 24.85 0.71 8.62
CA LEU A 210 24.10 -0.07 7.65
C LEU A 210 25.08 -0.77 6.73
N VAL A 211 24.98 -2.09 6.58
CA VAL A 211 25.70 -2.86 5.58
C VAL A 211 24.81 -3.12 4.38
N PHE A 212 25.37 -3.15 3.17
CA PHE A 212 24.59 -3.41 1.97
C PHE A 212 25.35 -4.27 0.97
N MET A 213 24.56 -4.95 0.13
CA MET A 213 25.00 -5.60 -1.10
C MET A 213 23.98 -5.33 -2.21
N THR A 214 24.44 -5.11 -3.43
CA THR A 214 23.62 -4.82 -4.61
C THR A 214 23.77 -5.96 -5.60
N LEU A 215 22.66 -6.54 -6.01
CA LEU A 215 22.65 -7.64 -6.98
C LEU A 215 22.64 -7.10 -8.41
N LYS A 216 23.35 -7.78 -9.32
CA LYS A 216 23.30 -7.56 -10.77
C LYS A 216 22.00 -8.10 -11.37
N ILE A 217 20.87 -7.61 -10.88
CA ILE A 217 19.54 -8.04 -11.32
C ILE A 217 18.78 -6.80 -11.78
N CYS A 218 18.21 -6.87 -12.98
CA CYS A 218 17.26 -5.87 -13.42
C CYS A 218 15.91 -6.16 -12.78
N TYR A 219 15.45 -5.24 -11.94
CA TYR A 219 14.12 -5.27 -11.36
C TYR A 219 13.35 -4.06 -11.86
N GLU A 220 12.26 -4.27 -12.59
CA GLU A 220 11.38 -3.17 -12.93
C GLU A 220 10.81 -2.59 -11.65
N ARG A 221 11.20 -1.35 -11.34
CA ARG A 221 10.67 -0.62 -10.20
C ARG A 221 9.27 -0.13 -10.51
N THR A 222 8.32 -1.05 -10.59
CA THR A 222 6.91 -0.74 -10.67
C THR A 222 6.49 -0.07 -9.35
N GLY A 223 6.02 1.17 -9.40
CA GLY A 223 5.40 1.81 -8.23
C GLY A 223 6.27 2.65 -7.30
N ILE A 224 7.48 3.11 -7.70
CA ILE A 224 8.16 4.17 -6.90
C ILE A 224 7.27 5.41 -6.78
N HIS A 225 6.45 5.65 -7.80
CA HIS A 225 5.54 6.78 -7.88
C HIS A 225 4.14 6.31 -8.23
N ARG A 226 3.22 6.48 -7.28
CA ARG A 226 1.80 6.37 -7.58
C ARG A 226 1.41 7.60 -8.36
N THR A 227 1.16 7.45 -9.65
CA THR A 227 0.55 8.49 -10.46
C THR A 227 -0.96 8.37 -10.34
N ILE A 228 -1.64 9.47 -10.04
CA ILE A 228 -3.09 9.54 -10.06
C ILE A 228 -3.52 10.48 -11.18
N GLU A 229 -4.49 10.05 -11.97
CA GLU A 229 -5.19 10.93 -12.87
C GLU A 229 -6.28 11.65 -12.09
N SER A 230 -6.30 12.97 -12.17
CA SER A 230 -7.34 13.78 -11.57
C SER A 230 -7.55 15.05 -12.38
N ARG A 231 -8.77 15.55 -12.40
CA ARG A 231 -9.07 16.83 -13.03
C ARG A 231 -8.45 17.99 -12.25
N SER A 232 -7.87 18.94 -12.98
CA SER A 232 -7.22 20.10 -12.38
C SER A 232 -8.19 21.26 -12.25
N PHE A 233 -8.41 21.71 -11.01
CA PHE A 233 -9.27 22.86 -10.69
C PHE A 233 -8.46 24.14 -10.39
N LYS A 234 -7.15 24.15 -10.70
CA LYS A 234 -6.24 25.23 -10.30
C LYS A 234 -6.69 26.61 -10.80
N ASN A 235 -7.20 26.67 -12.03
CA ASN A 235 -7.67 27.89 -12.69
C ASN A 235 -9.19 27.84 -12.97
N PHE A 236 -9.94 27.02 -12.22
CA PHE A 236 -11.35 26.80 -12.49
C PHE A 236 -12.18 28.01 -12.04
N ASN A 237 -12.91 28.62 -12.98
CA ASN A 237 -13.85 29.70 -12.70
C ASN A 237 -15.29 29.19 -12.87
N HIS A 238 -16.08 29.28 -11.80
CA HIS A 238 -17.46 28.77 -11.78
C HIS A 238 -18.36 29.48 -12.80
N HIS A 239 -18.23 30.80 -12.93
CA HIS A 239 -19.07 31.60 -13.83
C HIS A 239 -18.77 31.29 -15.29
N HIS A 240 -17.48 31.26 -15.68
CA HIS A 240 -17.10 30.92 -17.05
C HIS A 240 -17.51 29.50 -17.43
N PHE A 241 -17.34 28.55 -16.51
CA PHE A 241 -17.82 27.18 -16.73
C PHE A 241 -19.32 27.14 -16.99
N LEU A 242 -20.14 27.75 -16.13
CA LEU A 242 -21.59 27.76 -16.29
C LEU A 242 -22.02 28.47 -17.58
N ASN A 243 -21.37 29.57 -17.94
CA ASN A 243 -21.64 30.27 -19.20
C ASN A 243 -21.34 29.37 -20.42
N ASP A 244 -20.18 28.71 -20.45
CA ASP A 244 -19.81 27.84 -21.57
C ASP A 244 -20.69 26.58 -21.66
N VAL A 245 -21.16 26.04 -20.52
CA VAL A 245 -22.16 24.97 -20.49
C VAL A 245 -23.50 25.45 -21.03
N ALA A 246 -23.93 26.68 -20.69
CA ALA A 246 -25.18 27.26 -21.18
C ALA A 246 -25.15 27.56 -22.68
N GLN A 247 -23.97 27.87 -23.23
CA GLN A 247 -23.76 28.13 -24.66
C GLN A 247 -23.63 26.86 -25.52
N GLN A 248 -23.59 25.67 -24.91
CA GLN A 248 -23.57 24.44 -25.70
C GLN A 248 -24.87 24.27 -26.50
N PRO A 249 -24.80 23.77 -27.75
CA PRO A 249 -25.96 23.55 -28.60
C PRO A 249 -26.75 22.31 -28.14
N TRP A 250 -27.41 22.39 -26.98
CA TRP A 250 -28.18 21.30 -26.40
C TRP A 250 -29.32 20.83 -27.31
N ASP A 251 -29.77 21.67 -28.25
CA ASP A 251 -30.79 21.32 -29.24
C ASP A 251 -30.39 20.15 -30.14
N ARG A 252 -29.08 19.88 -30.28
CA ARG A 252 -28.58 18.68 -30.97
C ARG A 252 -29.03 17.40 -30.29
N VAL A 253 -29.22 17.40 -28.97
CA VAL A 253 -29.76 16.25 -28.24
C VAL A 253 -31.21 15.99 -28.63
N PHE A 254 -32.00 17.05 -28.84
CA PHE A 254 -33.41 16.94 -29.23
C PHE A 254 -33.62 16.54 -30.70
N SER A 255 -32.56 16.64 -31.52
CA SER A 255 -32.59 16.30 -32.95
C SER A 255 -32.43 14.79 -33.19
N GLU A 256 -31.91 14.05 -32.22
CA GLU A 256 -31.77 12.61 -32.28
C GLU A 256 -33.08 11.91 -31.90
N THR A 257 -33.28 10.68 -32.35
CA THR A 257 -34.46 9.85 -32.00
C THR A 257 -34.11 8.66 -31.13
N ASN A 258 -32.85 8.21 -31.15
CA ASN A 258 -32.36 7.09 -30.37
C ASN A 258 -31.75 7.58 -29.04
N PRO A 259 -32.21 7.10 -27.87
CA PRO A 259 -31.66 7.48 -26.57
C PRO A 259 -30.15 7.27 -26.40
N GLU A 260 -29.58 6.26 -27.06
CA GLU A 260 -28.14 5.98 -27.07
C GLU A 260 -27.37 7.13 -27.74
N MET A 261 -27.83 7.55 -28.92
CA MET A 261 -27.25 8.67 -29.66
C MET A 261 -27.44 9.99 -28.93
N MET A 262 -28.62 10.22 -28.34
CA MET A 262 -28.88 11.39 -27.51
C MET A 262 -27.88 11.48 -26.33
N TRP A 263 -27.62 10.35 -25.67
CA TRP A 263 -26.65 10.28 -24.58
C TRP A 263 -25.23 10.60 -25.06
N ASP A 264 -24.79 10.02 -26.16
CA ASP A 264 -23.46 10.27 -26.71
C ASP A 264 -23.24 11.74 -27.07
N VAL A 265 -24.23 12.36 -27.72
CA VAL A 265 -24.22 13.79 -28.05
C VAL A 265 -24.17 14.63 -26.78
N TRP A 266 -25.06 14.37 -25.82
CA TRP A 266 -25.10 15.12 -24.57
C TRP A 266 -23.76 15.02 -23.81
N LYS A 267 -23.22 13.80 -23.70
CA LYS A 267 -21.96 13.55 -22.99
C LYS A 267 -20.82 14.26 -23.67
N LYS A 268 -20.74 14.21 -25.00
CA LYS A 268 -19.71 14.90 -25.78
C LYS A 268 -19.73 16.40 -25.51
N LEU A 269 -20.88 17.05 -25.67
CA LEU A 269 -21.03 18.50 -25.43
C LEU A 269 -20.64 18.89 -24.00
N PHE A 270 -21.09 18.11 -23.01
CA PHE A 270 -20.74 18.37 -21.62
C PHE A 270 -19.24 18.19 -21.35
N MET A 271 -18.65 17.12 -21.88
CA MET A 271 -17.26 16.77 -21.64
C MET A 271 -16.28 17.73 -22.32
N GLU A 272 -16.62 18.29 -23.48
CA GLU A 272 -15.84 19.35 -24.14
C GLU A 272 -15.63 20.56 -23.21
N VAL A 273 -16.70 21.01 -22.53
CA VAL A 273 -16.62 22.13 -21.58
C VAL A 273 -15.88 21.70 -20.30
N VAL A 274 -16.13 20.48 -19.82
CA VAL A 274 -15.44 19.94 -18.64
C VAL A 274 -13.93 19.81 -18.88
N ASP A 275 -13.50 19.36 -20.04
CA ASP A 275 -12.09 19.19 -20.39
C ASP A 275 -11.39 20.54 -20.61
N LYS A 276 -12.11 21.55 -21.13
CA LYS A 276 -11.63 22.95 -21.22
C LYS A 276 -11.38 23.57 -19.84
N HIS A 277 -12.34 23.48 -18.92
CA HIS A 277 -12.29 24.18 -17.63
C HIS A 277 -11.61 23.38 -16.51
N ALA A 278 -11.65 22.05 -16.59
CA ALA A 278 -11.09 21.14 -15.59
C ALA A 278 -10.36 19.95 -16.28
N PRO A 279 -9.26 20.21 -16.99
CA PRO A 279 -8.56 19.21 -17.78
C PRO A 279 -8.02 18.07 -16.90
N LEU A 280 -7.99 16.86 -17.48
CA LEU A 280 -7.33 15.71 -16.87
C LEU A 280 -5.83 15.96 -16.76
N GLN A 281 -5.29 15.76 -15.56
CA GLN A 281 -3.86 15.86 -15.30
C GLN A 281 -3.36 14.65 -14.55
N SER A 282 -2.25 14.13 -15.03
CA SER A 282 -1.47 13.10 -14.36
C SER A 282 -0.64 13.75 -13.27
N LYS A 283 -0.91 13.40 -12.02
CA LYS A 283 -0.19 13.94 -10.85
C LYS A 283 0.53 12.81 -10.14
N ARG A 284 1.84 12.97 -10.01
CA ARG A 284 2.66 12.11 -9.16
C ARG A 284 2.30 12.37 -7.70
N VAL A 285 1.82 11.33 -7.02
CA VAL A 285 1.63 11.35 -5.57
C VAL A 285 3.01 11.27 -4.93
N SER A 286 3.42 12.35 -4.27
CA SER A 286 4.61 12.35 -3.44
C SER A 286 4.36 11.49 -2.19
N ASN A 287 5.35 10.68 -1.81
CA ASN A 287 5.38 10.06 -0.50
C ASN A 287 5.61 11.18 0.52
N LYS A 288 4.54 11.67 1.12
CA LYS A 288 4.66 12.71 2.15
C LYS A 288 5.42 12.14 3.34
N HIS A 289 6.44 12.87 3.79
CA HIS A 289 7.03 12.66 5.11
C HIS A 289 5.95 12.75 6.19
N SER A 290 6.24 12.18 7.37
CA SER A 290 5.38 12.38 8.53
C SER A 290 5.13 13.88 8.74
N PRO A 291 3.88 14.33 8.98
CA PRO A 291 3.52 15.76 8.97
C PRO A 291 4.31 16.64 9.94
N TRP A 292 4.89 16.05 10.98
CA TRP A 292 5.72 16.72 11.98
C TRP A 292 7.19 16.88 11.59
N ILE A 293 7.64 16.32 10.46
CA ILE A 293 9.01 16.48 9.96
C ILE A 293 9.10 17.80 9.20
N THR A 294 9.63 18.83 9.86
CA THR A 294 9.83 20.17 9.30
C THR A 294 11.24 20.33 8.72
N HIS A 295 11.46 21.37 7.91
CA HIS A 295 12.80 21.72 7.41
C HIS A 295 13.82 21.96 8.53
N GLU A 296 13.39 22.57 9.65
CA GLU A 296 14.25 22.77 10.81
C GLU A 296 14.68 21.43 11.44
N LEU A 297 13.75 20.48 11.54
CA LEU A 297 14.03 19.15 12.06
C LEU A 297 15.01 18.39 11.16
N ILE A 298 14.83 18.49 9.85
CA ILE A 298 15.75 17.92 8.84
C ILE A 298 17.16 18.51 9.03
N ARG A 299 17.28 19.82 9.25
CA ARG A 299 18.59 20.45 9.53
C ARG A 299 19.26 19.87 10.78
N LYS A 300 18.50 19.64 11.86
CA LYS A 300 19.03 18.99 13.08
C LYS A 300 19.46 17.55 12.82
N ILE A 301 18.70 16.79 12.03
CA ILE A 301 19.06 15.42 11.60
C ILE A 301 20.36 15.42 10.77
N HIS A 302 20.49 16.35 9.82
CA HIS A 302 21.71 16.48 9.01
C HIS A 302 22.92 16.88 9.86
N ASN A 303 22.76 17.82 10.80
CA ASN A 303 23.82 18.18 11.74
C ASN A 303 24.26 16.98 12.59
N ARG A 304 23.32 16.20 13.13
CA ARG A 304 23.61 14.95 13.84
C ARG A 304 24.44 13.99 12.99
N ASN A 305 24.03 13.75 11.74
CA ASN A 305 24.72 12.83 10.84
C ASN A 305 26.14 13.33 10.49
N TYR A 306 26.29 14.63 10.25
CA TYR A 306 27.58 15.27 9.99
C TYR A 306 28.51 15.15 11.20
N MET A 307 28.02 15.43 12.40
CA MET A 307 28.81 15.28 13.64
C MET A 307 29.19 13.82 13.91
N LYS A 308 28.36 12.83 13.53
CA LYS A 308 28.75 11.41 13.62
C LYS A 308 29.95 11.12 12.70
N LYS A 309 29.92 11.62 11.47
CA LYS A 309 31.03 11.46 10.52
C LYS A 309 32.33 12.05 11.08
N ILE A 310 32.26 13.26 11.63
CA ILE A 310 33.41 13.89 12.31
C ILE A 310 33.89 13.04 13.48
N ALA A 311 32.99 12.57 14.35
CA ALA A 311 33.36 11.76 15.51
C ALA A 311 34.09 10.46 15.13
N ILE A 312 33.65 9.81 14.04
CA ILE A 312 34.32 8.62 13.50
C ILE A 312 35.70 8.97 12.93
N GLN A 313 35.83 10.10 12.22
CA GLN A 313 37.07 10.53 11.57
C GLN A 313 38.13 11.02 12.57
N GLU A 314 37.75 11.94 13.47
CA GLU A 314 38.66 12.52 14.45
C GLU A 314 38.96 11.56 15.62
N ASN A 315 38.00 10.69 15.96
CA ASN A 315 38.08 9.70 17.03
C ASN A 315 38.62 10.23 18.38
N ASN A 316 38.25 11.44 18.76
CA ASN A 316 38.63 12.06 20.03
C ASN A 316 37.39 12.31 20.92
N THR A 317 37.61 12.48 22.22
CA THR A 317 36.54 12.66 23.20
C THR A 317 35.67 13.89 22.89
N SER A 318 36.26 14.99 22.43
CA SER A 318 35.50 16.22 22.16
C SER A 318 34.56 16.08 20.97
N ALA A 319 34.95 15.38 19.90
CA ALA A 319 34.10 15.07 18.75
C ALA A 319 32.94 14.14 19.13
N TRP A 320 33.20 13.11 19.95
CA TRP A 320 32.14 12.23 20.46
C TRP A 320 31.15 12.96 21.38
N VAL A 321 31.62 13.92 22.19
CA VAL A 321 30.75 14.79 23.01
C VAL A 321 29.89 15.69 22.13
N ARG A 322 30.47 16.34 21.10
CA ARG A 322 29.73 17.15 20.11
C ARG A 322 28.64 16.33 19.40
N TYR A 323 28.98 15.11 18.96
CA TYR A 323 28.01 14.19 18.36
C TYR A 323 26.89 13.83 19.35
N LYS A 324 27.21 13.49 20.60
CA LYS A 324 26.21 13.16 21.63
C LYS A 324 25.23 14.31 21.87
N GLN A 325 25.72 15.55 21.89
CA GLN A 325 24.88 16.75 22.00
C GLN A 325 23.94 16.89 20.80
N ALA A 326 24.48 16.85 19.57
CA ALA A 326 23.68 16.95 18.34
C ALA A 326 22.64 15.81 18.21
N ARG A 327 23.00 14.59 18.62
CA ARG A 327 22.09 13.43 18.66
C ARG A 327 20.93 13.66 19.63
N ASN A 328 21.22 14.08 20.85
CA ASN A 328 20.19 14.33 21.86
C ASN A 328 19.27 15.47 21.44
N GLU A 329 19.82 16.53 20.86
CA GLU A 329 19.05 17.66 20.32
C GLU A 329 18.08 17.20 19.21
N ALA A 330 18.57 16.45 18.22
CA ALA A 330 17.74 15.93 17.14
C ALA A 330 16.65 14.98 17.66
N ASN A 331 17.00 14.02 18.52
CA ASN A 331 16.05 13.06 19.07
C ASN A 331 14.95 13.73 19.91
N ASN A 332 15.32 14.73 20.72
CA ASN A 332 14.35 15.49 21.50
C ASN A 332 13.46 16.36 20.62
N ALA A 333 14.01 16.97 19.56
CA ALA A 333 13.24 17.73 18.59
C ALA A 333 12.22 16.83 17.85
N ILE A 334 12.60 15.61 17.44
CA ILE A 334 11.69 14.65 16.80
C ILE A 334 10.53 14.29 17.75
N LYS A 335 10.86 13.92 19.00
CA LYS A 335 9.86 13.57 20.01
C LYS A 335 8.90 14.73 20.31
N SER A 336 9.44 15.93 20.49
CA SER A 336 8.64 17.14 20.76
C SER A 336 7.75 17.52 19.57
N ALA A 337 8.25 17.47 18.35
CA ALA A 337 7.48 17.78 17.14
C ALA A 337 6.31 16.80 16.95
N LYS A 338 6.56 15.50 17.13
CA LYS A 338 5.51 14.46 17.05
C LYS A 338 4.45 14.66 18.14
N LYS A 339 4.87 14.87 19.39
CA LYS A 339 3.97 15.14 20.52
C LYS A 339 3.11 16.38 20.27
N TYR A 340 3.74 17.49 19.85
CA TYR A 340 3.04 18.73 19.54
C TYR A 340 2.00 18.53 18.43
N TYR A 341 2.37 17.88 17.32
CA TYR A 341 1.48 17.61 16.20
C TYR A 341 0.18 16.91 16.65
N PHE A 342 0.29 15.80 17.36
CA PHE A 342 -0.90 15.05 17.78
C PHE A 342 -1.72 15.81 18.82
N ILE A 343 -1.10 16.37 19.86
CA ILE A 343 -1.83 17.12 20.90
C ILE A 343 -2.55 18.32 20.30
N HIS A 344 -1.88 19.10 19.45
CA HIS A 344 -2.43 20.27 18.81
C HIS A 344 -3.60 19.91 17.89
N ASN A 345 -3.42 18.93 16.99
CA ASN A 345 -4.46 18.54 16.04
C ASN A 345 -5.67 17.86 16.72
N LEU A 346 -5.46 17.08 17.78
CA LEU A 346 -6.56 16.52 18.57
C LEU A 346 -7.37 17.61 19.27
N LYS A 347 -6.71 18.63 19.83
CA LYS A 347 -7.39 19.80 20.43
C LYS A 347 -8.19 20.59 19.40
N LEU A 348 -7.60 20.89 18.24
CA LEU A 348 -8.28 21.62 17.16
C LEU A 348 -9.51 20.87 16.62
N ASN A 349 -9.45 19.53 16.56
CA ASN A 349 -10.51 18.71 15.96
C ASN A 349 -11.46 18.09 16.99
N LYS A 350 -11.47 18.54 18.26
CA LYS A 350 -12.31 17.97 19.34
C LYS A 350 -13.80 17.84 18.98
N LYS A 351 -14.34 18.76 18.17
CA LYS A 351 -15.74 18.77 17.71
C LYS A 351 -15.99 18.00 16.40
N ASN A 352 -14.97 17.38 15.80
CA ASN A 352 -15.08 16.63 14.55
C ASN A 352 -14.67 15.16 14.77
N PRO A 353 -15.61 14.29 15.19
CA PRO A 353 -15.32 12.89 15.51
C PRO A 353 -14.57 12.16 14.40
N ARG A 354 -14.92 12.42 13.13
CA ARG A 354 -14.25 11.81 11.98
C ARG A 354 -12.76 12.16 11.92
N LYS A 355 -12.41 13.44 12.06
CA LYS A 355 -11.01 13.88 12.06
C LYS A 355 -10.25 13.42 13.30
N THR A 356 -10.90 13.42 14.47
CA THR A 356 -10.32 12.87 15.72
C THR A 356 -10.00 11.40 15.57
N TRP A 357 -10.94 10.58 15.08
CA TRP A 357 -10.70 9.17 14.81
C TRP A 357 -9.63 8.95 13.74
N MET A 358 -9.54 9.81 12.72
CA MET A 358 -8.43 9.74 11.77
C MET A 358 -7.06 9.96 12.43
N LEU A 359 -6.95 10.92 13.36
CA LEU A 359 -5.70 11.18 14.09
C LEU A 359 -5.37 10.06 15.08
N ILE A 360 -6.37 9.47 15.73
CA ILE A 360 -6.20 8.29 16.60
C ILE A 360 -5.77 7.09 15.75
N ASP A 361 -6.41 6.86 14.60
CA ASP A 361 -6.03 5.79 13.68
C ASP A 361 -4.60 5.97 13.15
N GLU A 362 -4.15 7.21 12.93
CA GLU A 362 -2.77 7.52 12.55
C GLU A 362 -1.79 7.29 13.71
N LEU A 363 -2.13 7.72 14.93
CA LEU A 363 -1.29 7.53 16.12
C LEU A 363 -1.16 6.05 16.50
N SER A 364 -2.29 5.34 16.56
CA SER A 364 -2.36 3.92 16.86
C SER A 364 -2.00 3.04 15.66
N SER A 365 -1.63 3.66 14.54
CA SER A 365 -1.31 3.03 13.26
C SER A 365 -2.40 2.08 12.71
N ARG A 366 -3.63 2.11 13.25
CA ARG A 366 -4.74 1.21 12.87
C ARG A 366 -5.13 1.31 11.39
N LYS A 367 -4.79 2.41 10.71
CA LYS A 367 -4.96 2.58 9.27
C LYS A 367 -3.65 2.78 8.53
N CYS A 368 -2.94 1.68 8.29
CA CYS A 368 -2.14 1.62 7.07
C CYS A 368 -3.10 1.43 5.90
N ARG A 369 -3.22 2.44 5.04
CA ARG A 369 -3.71 2.24 3.66
C ARG A 369 -2.67 1.36 2.95
N ARG A 370 -2.69 0.06 3.24
CA ARG A 370 -1.98 -0.95 2.46
C ARG A 370 -2.37 -0.64 1.01
N VAL A 371 -1.40 -0.27 0.19
CA VAL A 371 -1.61 -0.20 -1.26
C VAL A 371 -1.76 -1.67 -1.65
N ARG A 372 -3.00 -2.16 -1.59
CA ARG A 372 -3.36 -3.56 -1.78
C ARG A 372 -3.39 -3.81 -3.29
N ASN A 373 -2.21 -3.89 -3.90
CA ASN A 373 -2.11 -4.59 -5.17
C ASN A 373 -2.21 -6.08 -4.83
N ILE A 374 -3.14 -6.76 -5.47
CA ILE A 374 -3.19 -8.22 -5.46
C ILE A 374 -2.04 -8.63 -6.35
N SER A 375 -1.04 -9.31 -5.80
CA SER A 375 0.11 -9.80 -6.56
C SER A 375 -0.17 -11.14 -7.23
N GLU A 376 -1.09 -11.91 -6.66
CA GLU A 376 -1.40 -13.27 -7.09
C GLU A 376 -2.78 -13.71 -6.56
N ILE A 377 -3.50 -14.47 -7.39
CA ILE A 377 -4.69 -15.26 -7.01
C ILE A 377 -4.47 -16.72 -7.40
N LYS A 378 -5.16 -17.65 -6.75
CA LYS A 378 -5.19 -19.07 -7.13
C LYS A 378 -6.55 -19.42 -7.74
N VAL A 379 -6.51 -20.04 -8.90
CA VAL A 379 -7.67 -20.66 -9.56
C VAL A 379 -7.26 -22.09 -9.87
N ASP A 380 -8.04 -23.08 -9.42
CA ASP A 380 -7.76 -24.50 -9.63
C ASP A 380 -6.33 -24.94 -9.24
N ASN A 381 -5.83 -24.37 -8.14
CA ASN A 381 -4.46 -24.52 -7.61
C ASN A 381 -3.33 -23.87 -8.42
N GLU A 382 -3.60 -23.30 -9.59
CA GLU A 382 -2.62 -22.58 -10.39
C GLU A 382 -2.54 -21.09 -9.99
N PRO A 383 -1.32 -20.53 -9.85
CA PRO A 383 -1.13 -19.12 -9.52
C PRO A 383 -1.27 -18.21 -10.75
N ILE A 384 -2.19 -17.25 -10.68
CA ILE A 384 -2.35 -16.19 -11.68
C ILE A 384 -1.75 -14.90 -11.12
N THR A 385 -0.78 -14.33 -11.84
CA THR A 385 -0.04 -13.12 -11.43
C THR A 385 -0.21 -11.93 -12.37
N SER A 386 -0.76 -12.14 -13.57
CA SER A 386 -1.01 -11.06 -14.54
C SER A 386 -2.22 -10.21 -14.11
N ALA A 387 -2.06 -8.89 -14.07
CA ALA A 387 -3.12 -7.97 -13.66
C ALA A 387 -4.36 -8.02 -14.57
N VAL A 388 -4.17 -8.27 -15.87
CA VAL A 388 -5.27 -8.38 -16.84
C VAL A 388 -6.04 -9.68 -16.59
N GLN A 389 -5.34 -10.81 -16.50
CA GLN A 389 -5.95 -12.10 -16.21
C GLN A 389 -6.65 -12.10 -14.85
N MET A 390 -6.03 -11.50 -13.83
CA MET A 390 -6.69 -11.33 -12.52
C MET A 390 -7.99 -10.54 -12.63
N ALA A 391 -8.02 -9.47 -13.43
CA ALA A 391 -9.23 -8.66 -13.61
C ALA A 391 -10.35 -9.45 -14.31
N GLU A 392 -10.02 -10.22 -15.35
CA GLU A 392 -10.95 -11.11 -16.06
C GLU A 392 -11.52 -12.16 -15.10
N VAL A 393 -10.66 -12.89 -14.39
CA VAL A 393 -11.07 -13.91 -13.41
C VAL A 393 -11.97 -13.31 -12.32
N PHE A 394 -11.64 -12.13 -11.78
CA PHE A 394 -12.51 -11.45 -10.81
C PHE A 394 -13.87 -11.09 -11.42
N ASN A 395 -13.88 -10.58 -12.65
CA ASN A 395 -15.09 -10.21 -13.34
C ASN A 395 -16.00 -11.43 -13.55
N ASP A 396 -15.45 -12.53 -14.06
CA ASP A 396 -16.19 -13.77 -14.32
C ASP A 396 -16.74 -14.37 -13.03
N ASN A 397 -15.93 -14.43 -11.97
CA ASN A 397 -16.38 -14.89 -10.66
C ASN A 397 -17.52 -14.02 -10.12
N PHE A 398 -17.40 -12.68 -10.15
CA PHE A 398 -18.46 -11.80 -9.64
C PHE A 398 -19.72 -11.78 -10.50
N ALA A 399 -19.59 -11.99 -11.81
CA ALA A 399 -20.73 -12.07 -12.72
C ALA A 399 -21.50 -13.39 -12.56
N THR A 400 -20.81 -14.50 -12.32
CA THR A 400 -21.41 -15.85 -12.29
C THR A 400 -21.84 -16.31 -10.90
N ILE A 401 -21.26 -15.77 -9.82
CA ILE A 401 -21.55 -16.21 -8.44
C ILE A 401 -23.05 -16.25 -8.13
N GLY A 402 -23.82 -15.25 -8.60
CA GLY A 402 -25.26 -15.19 -8.37
C GLY A 402 -26.03 -16.32 -9.07
N SER A 403 -25.72 -16.58 -10.34
CA SER A 403 -26.34 -17.65 -11.13
C SER A 403 -25.97 -19.04 -10.59
N ASN A 404 -24.72 -19.23 -10.19
CA ASN A 404 -24.25 -20.49 -9.62
C ASN A 404 -24.97 -20.78 -8.29
N LEU A 405 -25.03 -19.80 -7.37
CA LEU A 405 -25.80 -19.94 -6.12
C LEU A 405 -27.28 -20.17 -6.38
N ALA A 406 -27.88 -19.50 -7.37
CA ALA A 406 -29.29 -19.71 -7.71
C ALA A 406 -29.56 -21.14 -8.21
N SER A 407 -28.62 -21.74 -8.96
CA SER A 407 -28.74 -23.12 -9.45
C SER A 407 -28.66 -24.17 -8.34
N GLU A 408 -28.07 -23.84 -7.20
CA GLU A 408 -28.00 -24.71 -6.02
C GLU A 408 -29.30 -24.69 -5.19
N ILE A 409 -30.16 -23.68 -5.40
CA ILE A 409 -31.45 -23.57 -4.71
C ILE A 409 -32.43 -24.56 -5.33
N GLN A 410 -32.98 -25.45 -4.50
CA GLN A 410 -34.00 -26.41 -4.93
C GLN A 410 -35.23 -25.66 -5.48
N PRO A 411 -35.78 -26.06 -6.63
CA PRO A 411 -36.98 -25.43 -7.19
C PRO A 411 -38.17 -25.64 -6.25
N SER A 412 -38.90 -24.56 -5.98
CA SER A 412 -40.15 -24.60 -5.23
C SER A 412 -41.24 -25.28 -6.07
N SER A 413 -42.05 -26.14 -5.45
CA SER A 413 -43.25 -26.72 -6.06
C SER A 413 -44.40 -25.72 -6.19
N THR A 414 -44.32 -24.59 -5.48
CA THR A 414 -45.30 -23.52 -5.52
C THR A 414 -44.77 -22.38 -6.39
N GLU A 415 -45.50 -22.04 -7.45
CA GLU A 415 -45.18 -20.87 -8.28
C GLU A 415 -45.35 -19.57 -7.48
N PRO A 416 -44.47 -18.56 -7.67
CA PRO A 416 -44.56 -17.27 -6.98
C PRO A 416 -45.94 -16.61 -7.08
N GLN A 417 -46.65 -16.84 -8.20
CA GLN A 417 -47.98 -16.34 -8.50
C GLN A 417 -49.03 -16.78 -7.47
N PHE A 418 -48.84 -17.93 -6.81
CA PHE A 418 -49.73 -18.40 -5.73
C PHE A 418 -49.80 -17.41 -4.56
N TYR A 419 -48.71 -16.70 -4.29
CA TYR A 419 -48.64 -15.70 -3.21
C TYR A 419 -49.10 -14.30 -3.66
N LEU A 420 -49.34 -14.08 -4.95
CA LEU A 420 -49.76 -12.79 -5.48
C LEU A 420 -51.28 -12.64 -5.36
N GLN A 421 -51.72 -11.53 -4.78
CA GLN A 421 -53.12 -11.12 -4.84
C GLN A 421 -53.34 -10.27 -6.11
N PRO A 422 -54.43 -10.51 -6.87
CA PRO A 422 -54.79 -9.65 -7.99
C PRO A 422 -54.92 -8.20 -7.54
N THR A 423 -54.43 -7.26 -8.34
CA THR A 423 -54.57 -5.83 -8.09
C THR A 423 -54.95 -5.12 -9.38
N ASP A 424 -55.88 -4.17 -9.27
CA ASP A 424 -56.27 -3.29 -10.38
C ASP A 424 -55.28 -2.12 -10.56
N THR A 425 -54.22 -2.07 -9.74
CA THR A 425 -53.20 -1.01 -9.81
C THR A 425 -52.18 -1.30 -10.90
N ILE A 426 -52.10 -0.42 -11.90
CA ILE A 426 -51.13 -0.51 -12.99
C ILE A 426 -49.90 0.34 -12.65
N PHE A 427 -48.72 -0.27 -12.70
CA PHE A 427 -47.46 0.48 -12.67
C PHE A 427 -47.20 1.11 -14.04
N SER A 428 -47.10 2.44 -14.06
CA SER A 428 -46.68 3.18 -15.23
C SER A 428 -45.57 4.15 -14.82
N LEU A 429 -44.44 4.04 -15.51
CA LEU A 429 -43.31 4.91 -15.29
C LEU A 429 -43.56 6.25 -15.98
N LYS A 430 -43.61 7.32 -15.19
CA LYS A 430 -43.85 8.66 -15.73
C LYS A 430 -42.55 9.32 -16.15
N ALA A 431 -42.59 9.93 -17.34
CA ALA A 431 -41.51 10.81 -17.80
C ALA A 431 -41.21 11.90 -16.75
N PRO A 432 -39.93 12.15 -16.44
CA PRO A 432 -39.57 13.14 -15.43
C PRO A 432 -39.74 14.56 -15.98
N SER A 433 -40.12 15.50 -15.11
CA SER A 433 -39.97 16.92 -15.42
C SER A 433 -38.50 17.34 -15.31
N ALA A 434 -38.12 18.41 -16.00
CA ALA A 434 -36.79 19.01 -15.85
C ALA A 434 -36.48 19.37 -14.39
N SER A 435 -37.46 19.89 -13.64
CA SER A 435 -37.30 20.24 -12.23
C SER A 435 -36.98 19.02 -11.35
N THR A 436 -37.61 17.87 -11.60
CA THR A 436 -37.30 16.62 -10.90
C THR A 436 -35.86 16.17 -11.18
N VAL A 437 -35.40 16.24 -12.44
CA VAL A 437 -34.02 15.87 -12.79
C VAL A 437 -33.01 16.82 -12.14
N CYS A 438 -33.22 18.14 -12.22
CA CYS A 438 -32.38 19.14 -11.54
C CYS A 438 -32.28 18.86 -10.03
N TRP A 439 -33.42 18.58 -9.39
CA TRP A 439 -33.45 18.21 -7.98
C TRP A 439 -32.63 16.96 -7.69
N LEU A 440 -32.80 15.88 -8.47
CA LEU A 440 -32.04 14.64 -8.31
C LEU A 440 -30.52 14.85 -8.48
N LEU A 441 -30.11 15.64 -9.47
CA LEU A 441 -28.71 16.03 -9.68
C LEU A 441 -28.15 16.78 -8.48
N ASN A 442 -28.94 17.69 -7.88
CA ASN A 442 -28.55 18.42 -6.69
C ASN A 442 -28.47 17.53 -5.43
N GLN A 443 -29.16 16.39 -5.39
CA GLN A 443 -29.02 15.40 -4.31
C GLN A 443 -27.79 14.51 -4.42
N LEU A 444 -26.99 14.63 -5.49
CA LEU A 444 -25.75 13.85 -5.61
C LEU A 444 -24.72 14.29 -4.56
N ASP A 445 -24.03 13.31 -3.98
CA ASP A 445 -22.87 13.57 -3.12
C ASP A 445 -21.65 13.86 -4.00
N ALA A 446 -21.17 15.10 -3.95
CA ALA A 446 -20.04 15.58 -4.74
C ALA A 446 -18.72 14.82 -4.46
N LYS A 447 -18.65 14.02 -3.39
CA LYS A 447 -17.50 13.17 -3.04
C LYS A 447 -17.54 11.78 -3.69
N LYS A 448 -18.61 11.45 -4.43
CA LYS A 448 -18.71 10.16 -5.13
C LYS A 448 -17.60 10.01 -6.16
N ALA A 449 -17.11 8.78 -6.28
CA ALA A 449 -16.13 8.41 -7.28
C ALA A 449 -16.72 8.55 -8.68
N THR A 450 -15.89 9.00 -9.61
CA THR A 450 -16.20 9.04 -11.05
C THR A 450 -16.16 7.64 -11.64
N GLY A 451 -17.17 7.28 -12.44
CA GLY A 451 -17.28 6.00 -13.13
C GLY A 451 -16.42 5.95 -14.39
N LEU A 452 -16.69 4.97 -15.27
CA LEU A 452 -16.05 4.87 -16.58
C LEU A 452 -16.46 6.02 -17.52
N ASP A 453 -17.61 6.65 -17.24
CA ASP A 453 -18.13 7.83 -17.94
C ASP A 453 -17.21 9.07 -17.83
N ARG A 454 -16.27 9.09 -16.87
CA ARG A 454 -15.35 10.20 -16.58
C ARG A 454 -16.03 11.53 -16.21
N ILE A 455 -17.34 11.50 -15.93
CA ILE A 455 -18.15 12.68 -15.59
C ILE A 455 -17.91 13.05 -14.11
N PRO A 456 -17.44 14.27 -13.80
CA PRO A 456 -17.23 14.67 -12.42
C PRO A 456 -18.54 15.06 -11.74
N CYS A 457 -18.91 14.37 -10.65
CA CYS A 457 -20.12 14.65 -9.89
C CYS A 457 -20.23 16.12 -9.46
N LYS A 458 -19.10 16.74 -9.09
CA LYS A 458 -19.03 18.14 -8.68
C LYS A 458 -19.49 19.08 -9.80
N LEU A 459 -19.06 18.84 -11.04
CA LEU A 459 -19.37 19.70 -12.18
C LEU A 459 -20.81 19.50 -12.64
N LEU A 460 -21.25 18.24 -12.71
CA LEU A 460 -22.63 17.90 -13.04
C LEU A 460 -23.63 18.53 -12.06
N LYS A 461 -23.31 18.50 -10.76
CA LYS A 461 -24.11 19.15 -9.71
C LYS A 461 -24.08 20.67 -9.82
N LEU A 462 -22.93 21.26 -10.16
CA LEU A 462 -22.78 22.71 -10.30
C LEU A 462 -23.65 23.26 -11.44
N SER A 463 -23.72 22.55 -12.57
CA SER A 463 -24.48 22.96 -13.76
C SER A 463 -25.88 22.34 -13.85
N ASN A 464 -26.43 21.84 -12.74
CA ASN A 464 -27.67 21.03 -12.75
C ASN A 464 -28.86 21.72 -13.44
N SER A 465 -29.00 23.04 -13.28
CA SER A 465 -30.12 23.81 -13.86
C SER A 465 -30.04 23.92 -15.38
N ILE A 466 -28.84 23.82 -15.95
CA ILE A 466 -28.59 23.91 -17.40
C ILE A 466 -28.69 22.53 -18.04
N VAL A 467 -28.07 21.53 -17.40
CA VAL A 467 -27.95 20.18 -17.98
C VAL A 467 -29.11 19.25 -17.61
N GLY A 468 -29.91 19.61 -16.60
CA GLY A 468 -31.08 18.85 -16.17
C GLY A 468 -32.19 18.77 -17.23
N PRO A 469 -32.58 19.88 -17.90
CA PRO A 469 -33.56 19.85 -18.98
C PRO A 469 -33.22 18.88 -20.14
N PRO A 470 -32.03 18.92 -20.76
CA PRO A 470 -31.71 17.96 -21.82
C PRO A 470 -31.63 16.52 -21.29
N LEU A 471 -31.15 16.29 -20.06
CA LEU A 471 -31.21 14.96 -19.44
C LEU A 471 -32.65 14.46 -19.21
N ALA A 472 -33.58 15.34 -18.84
CA ALA A 472 -34.98 14.97 -18.68
C ALA A 472 -35.62 14.50 -19.99
N TYR A 473 -35.23 15.13 -21.10
CA TYR A 473 -35.64 14.70 -22.44
C TYR A 473 -35.07 13.31 -22.79
N ILE A 474 -33.78 13.08 -22.53
CA ILE A 474 -33.17 11.75 -22.71
C ILE A 474 -33.89 10.71 -21.87
N PHE A 475 -34.14 10.99 -20.59
CA PHE A 475 -34.86 10.07 -19.71
C PHE A 475 -36.27 9.77 -20.21
N LYS A 476 -36.99 10.77 -20.70
CA LYS A 476 -38.30 10.54 -21.34
C LYS A 476 -38.15 9.60 -22.54
N SER A 477 -37.20 9.88 -23.44
CA SER A 477 -36.98 9.04 -24.62
C SER A 477 -36.56 7.61 -24.27
N CYS A 478 -35.73 7.42 -23.23
CA CYS A 478 -35.39 6.10 -22.69
C CYS A 478 -36.63 5.34 -22.21
N ILE A 479 -37.58 6.02 -21.56
CA ILE A 479 -38.82 5.41 -21.08
C ILE A 479 -39.72 5.06 -22.25
N ASP A 480 -39.95 6.00 -23.16
CA ASP A 480 -40.85 5.84 -24.31
C ASP A 480 -40.36 4.74 -25.28
N ALA A 481 -39.03 4.62 -25.45
CA ALA A 481 -38.42 3.62 -26.32
C ALA A 481 -38.01 2.32 -25.59
N GLU A 482 -38.21 2.24 -24.27
CA GLU A 482 -37.76 1.12 -23.43
C GLU A 482 -36.24 0.82 -23.54
N ILE A 483 -35.45 1.84 -23.84
CA ILE A 483 -34.00 1.73 -24.02
C ILE A 483 -33.28 2.27 -22.79
N PHE A 484 -32.41 1.44 -22.21
CA PHE A 484 -31.41 1.86 -21.26
C PHE A 484 -30.04 1.92 -21.96
N PRO A 485 -29.39 3.09 -22.06
CA PRO A 485 -28.12 3.23 -22.75
C PRO A 485 -27.06 2.22 -22.32
N ASN A 486 -26.30 1.68 -23.28
CA ASN A 486 -25.31 0.64 -23.03
C ASN A 486 -24.20 1.10 -22.10
N GLU A 487 -23.72 2.34 -22.23
CA GLU A 487 -22.72 2.87 -21.29
C GLU A 487 -23.22 2.87 -19.84
N TRP A 488 -24.53 3.08 -19.62
CA TRP A 488 -25.12 3.10 -18.29
C TRP A 488 -25.15 1.71 -17.64
N LYS A 489 -25.10 0.63 -18.45
CA LYS A 489 -25.07 -0.77 -17.97
C LYS A 489 -23.70 -1.19 -17.43
N ILE A 490 -22.63 -0.44 -17.77
CA ILE A 490 -21.26 -0.84 -17.47
C ILE A 490 -20.79 -0.18 -16.18
N ALA A 491 -20.34 -1.00 -15.22
CA ALA A 491 -19.78 -0.52 -13.96
C ALA A 491 -18.27 -0.77 -13.88
N LYS A 492 -17.53 0.14 -13.26
CA LYS A 492 -16.17 -0.16 -12.81
C LYS A 492 -16.24 -0.97 -11.51
N VAL A 493 -15.85 -2.24 -11.55
CA VAL A 493 -15.81 -3.12 -10.37
C VAL A 493 -14.46 -3.04 -9.68
N ILE A 494 -14.46 -2.84 -8.36
CA ILE A 494 -13.25 -2.84 -7.53
C ILE A 494 -13.35 -4.01 -6.54
N PRO A 495 -12.49 -5.05 -6.67
CA PRO A 495 -12.43 -6.14 -5.70
C PRO A 495 -11.92 -5.64 -4.35
N LEU A 496 -12.76 -5.71 -3.32
CA LEU A 496 -12.42 -5.28 -1.96
C LEU A 496 -12.22 -6.50 -1.06
N PHE A 497 -10.96 -6.74 -0.66
CA PHE A 497 -10.62 -7.82 0.26
C PHE A 497 -11.34 -7.70 1.60
N LYS A 498 -12.02 -8.77 2.00
CA LYS A 498 -12.84 -8.89 3.21
C LYS A 498 -12.07 -9.54 4.37
N LYS A 499 -11.65 -10.80 4.24
CA LYS A 499 -10.96 -11.62 5.27
C LYS A 499 -10.38 -12.90 4.66
N GLY A 500 -9.57 -13.69 5.38
CA GLY A 500 -9.07 -15.00 4.91
C GLY A 500 -7.80 -14.91 4.06
N SER A 501 -7.56 -15.90 3.18
CA SER A 501 -6.45 -15.87 2.23
C SER A 501 -6.71 -14.85 1.13
N LYS A 502 -5.72 -14.02 0.81
CA LYS A 502 -5.80 -13.08 -0.33
C LYS A 502 -5.73 -13.77 -1.69
N ARG A 503 -5.28 -15.02 -1.74
CA ARG A 503 -5.19 -15.80 -2.98
C ARG A 503 -6.54 -16.36 -3.41
N GLU A 504 -7.54 -16.36 -2.53
CA GLU A 504 -8.86 -16.92 -2.80
C GLU A 504 -9.86 -15.84 -3.24
N LEU A 505 -10.60 -16.10 -4.32
CA LEU A 505 -11.57 -15.17 -4.90
C LEU A 505 -12.76 -14.86 -3.96
N GLY A 506 -13.26 -15.88 -3.25
CA GLY A 506 -14.41 -15.75 -2.33
C GLY A 506 -14.17 -14.80 -1.15
N ASN A 507 -12.92 -14.42 -0.91
CA ASN A 507 -12.52 -13.51 0.14
C ASN A 507 -12.59 -12.02 -0.26
N TYR A 508 -13.11 -11.71 -1.46
CA TYR A 508 -13.28 -10.36 -1.99
C TYR A 508 -14.76 -10.00 -2.18
N ARG A 509 -15.08 -8.70 -2.08
CA ARG A 509 -16.40 -8.14 -2.37
C ARG A 509 -16.34 -7.25 -3.61
N PRO A 510 -17.28 -7.35 -4.56
CA PRO A 510 -17.35 -6.41 -5.68
C PRO A 510 -17.90 -5.07 -5.21
N ILE A 511 -17.15 -3.98 -5.42
CA ILE A 511 -17.65 -2.61 -5.28
C ILE A 511 -17.83 -2.00 -6.66
N SER A 512 -19.08 -1.82 -7.09
CA SER A 512 -19.42 -1.28 -8.41
C SER A 512 -19.55 0.24 -8.39
N VAL A 513 -18.76 0.91 -9.21
CA VAL A 513 -18.86 2.35 -9.47
C VAL A 513 -19.60 2.54 -10.80
N LEU A 514 -20.92 2.69 -10.72
CA LEU A 514 -21.80 2.96 -11.86
C LEU A 514 -21.68 4.43 -12.35
N PRO A 515 -21.98 4.69 -13.64
CA PRO A 515 -22.11 6.04 -14.21
C PRO A 515 -23.08 6.91 -13.39
N LEU A 516 -22.77 8.21 -13.28
CA LEU A 516 -23.54 9.09 -12.40
C LEU A 516 -24.95 9.34 -12.92
N VAL A 517 -25.09 9.51 -14.24
CA VAL A 517 -26.38 9.75 -14.89
C VAL A 517 -27.28 8.51 -14.82
N SER A 518 -26.71 7.30 -14.96
CA SER A 518 -27.41 6.03 -14.69
C SER A 518 -28.07 6.03 -13.32
N LYS A 519 -27.33 6.39 -12.27
CA LYS A 519 -27.87 6.44 -10.88
C LYS A 519 -28.99 7.46 -10.71
N VAL A 520 -28.95 8.55 -11.45
CA VAL A 520 -30.00 9.58 -11.43
C VAL A 520 -31.27 9.00 -12.07
N PHE A 521 -31.12 8.30 -13.18
CA PHE A 521 -32.22 7.62 -13.85
C PHE A 521 -32.80 6.50 -12.98
N GLU A 522 -31.98 5.60 -12.43
CA GLU A 522 -32.42 4.55 -11.49
C GLU A 522 -33.20 5.10 -10.28
N LYS A 523 -32.75 6.24 -9.72
CA LYS A 523 -33.48 6.90 -8.63
C LYS A 523 -34.87 7.37 -9.05
N LEU A 524 -35.05 7.78 -10.30
CA LEU A 524 -36.37 8.13 -10.83
C LEU A 524 -37.31 6.91 -10.82
N PHE A 525 -36.83 5.73 -11.21
CA PHE A 525 -37.59 4.49 -11.12
C PHE A 525 -37.99 4.19 -9.67
N ILE A 526 -37.04 4.27 -8.73
CA ILE A 526 -37.31 4.04 -7.30
C ILE A 526 -38.40 4.98 -6.79
N ILE A 527 -38.35 6.26 -7.16
CA ILE A 527 -39.37 7.24 -6.74
C ILE A 527 -40.76 6.86 -7.28
N ASN A 528 -40.87 6.56 -8.58
CA ASN A 528 -42.14 6.14 -9.20
C ASN A 528 -42.67 4.85 -8.57
N PHE A 529 -41.79 3.87 -8.32
CA PHE A 529 -42.14 2.61 -7.69
C PHE A 529 -42.64 2.79 -6.25
N MET A 530 -41.94 3.60 -5.44
CA MET A 530 -42.34 3.89 -4.06
C MET A 530 -43.69 4.62 -3.97
N ILE A 531 -44.03 5.46 -4.96
CA ILE A 531 -45.35 6.10 -5.03
C ILE A 531 -46.46 5.06 -5.17
N ILE A 532 -46.24 4.00 -5.95
CA ILE A 532 -47.23 2.95 -6.18
C ILE A 532 -47.32 2.00 -4.99
N ILE A 533 -46.20 1.58 -4.42
CA ILE A 533 -46.20 0.75 -3.20
C ILE A 533 -46.99 1.43 -2.07
N ARG A 534 -46.86 2.75 -1.92
CA ARG A 534 -47.65 3.52 -0.95
C ARG A 534 -49.14 3.54 -1.24
N LYS A 535 -49.54 3.46 -2.51
CA LYS A 535 -50.97 3.39 -2.91
C LYS A 535 -51.57 2.00 -2.73
N ILE A 536 -50.76 0.94 -2.82
CA ILE A 536 -51.20 -0.44 -2.62
C ILE A 536 -51.34 -0.76 -1.13
N GLY A 537 -50.49 -0.18 -0.29
CA GLY A 537 -50.50 -0.38 1.17
C GLY A 537 -51.42 0.56 1.97
N SER A 538 -52.09 1.50 1.31
CA SER A 538 -53.10 2.41 1.88
C SER A 538 -54.49 1.98 1.44
#